data_AF-A0A9P6RLI9-F1
#
_entry.id   AF-A0A9P6RLI9-F1
#
_cell.length_a   1.000
_cell.length_b   1.000
_cell.length_c   1.000
_cell.angle_alpha   90.00
_cell.angle_beta   90.00
_cell.angle_gamma   90.00
#
_symmetry.space_group_name_H-M   'P 1'
#
loop_
_entity.id
_entity.type
_entity.pdbx_description
1 polymer ?
#
loop_
_entity_poly.entity_id
_entity_poly.type
_entity_poly.pdbx_seq_one_letter_code
_entity_poly.pdbx_strand_id
1 'polypeptide(L)'
;MATSPKYRPVSIARFPSGAQTSTSSRRYTHRRLIILLAFALLVSSGTMLVFHAVTGSLSPSLSRTGPGCRKDAEFSIIRWGTNKDSRNGNYRQDPERINYNNNNDDNLNGAGSPWINNNDGHSNEHERQRQALPKLDNAHDNQPPQDEEQQQPIVNRPREPLVQENSNSNSNSADETTPEEDGVAADEETAGEVEEYPPFEDSLDRSDNTQYITYLPYAGITNQFYGMLRGMEVAKALGRTLIIPPITASSHDKSKQNQPWSKFLDLDRFQELTGAKVVEFHTLRDIEQAEFNQLQCRITCGFGSKRTIDFTAKGFLKQWKLNVTLSALSTDATKIDTITKVLAPHRRDKYICISNTYKISVPDKSEWERFGQHLHFTQELEDFVQAYLDKNLEKPEAVYDPKTRTTIVPTQKYIAIHARRGDFAQYCQDNFKGPKMIHCLPSTEDFAARIDVIQARLNPTGSLKGILPVFVATNERRPEELKKFADLGWSYLDHDLMGTADQLGVFGPMMVDQVFMAHAQALVGIQMSTFSRVGALRQRDWHNRKMEYL
;
A
#
# COMPACT_ATOMS: atom_id res chain seq x y z
N MET A 1 -8.17 33.28 -33.24
CA MET A 1 -7.71 32.28 -32.25
C MET A 1 -6.24 32.58 -31.96
N ALA A 2 -5.97 33.32 -30.88
CA ALA A 2 -4.61 33.73 -30.52
C ALA A 2 -3.95 32.61 -29.70
N THR A 3 -2.83 32.09 -30.19
CA THR A 3 -1.98 31.11 -29.50
C THR A 3 -1.35 31.79 -28.28
N SER A 4 -1.67 31.32 -27.08
CA SER A 4 -1.04 31.78 -25.83
C SER A 4 0.47 31.57 -25.89
N PRO A 5 1.31 32.53 -25.46
CA PRO A 5 2.75 32.40 -25.47
C PRO A 5 3.18 31.26 -24.53
N LYS A 6 3.94 30.29 -25.07
CA LYS A 6 4.59 29.23 -24.30
C LYS A 6 5.63 29.87 -23.37
N TYR A 7 5.28 30.10 -22.11
CA TYR A 7 6.21 30.52 -21.08
C TYR A 7 7.17 29.37 -20.78
N ARG A 8 8.43 29.48 -21.21
CA ARG A 8 9.51 28.63 -20.72
C ARG A 8 10.00 29.19 -19.38
N PRO A 9 9.89 28.45 -18.26
CA PRO A 9 10.50 28.88 -17.02
C PRO A 9 12.04 28.94 -17.18
N VAL A 10 12.64 29.89 -16.47
CA VAL A 10 14.09 30.00 -16.32
C VAL A 10 14.59 28.72 -15.66
N SER A 11 15.60 28.09 -16.26
CA SER A 11 16.22 26.85 -15.79
C SER A 11 16.57 26.95 -14.31
N ILE A 12 15.84 26.22 -13.46
CA ILE A 12 16.37 25.77 -12.17
C ILE A 12 17.68 25.02 -12.48
N ALA A 13 18.70 25.17 -11.65
CA ALA A 13 20.02 24.58 -11.86
C ALA A 13 19.86 23.11 -12.29
N ARG A 14 20.26 22.81 -13.54
CA ARG A 14 20.29 21.45 -14.04
C ARG A 14 21.17 20.64 -13.11
N PHE A 15 20.63 19.56 -12.56
CA PHE A 15 21.47 18.48 -12.06
C PHE A 15 22.47 18.11 -13.16
N PRO A 16 23.78 18.03 -12.87
CA PRO A 16 24.69 17.41 -13.82
C PRO A 16 24.19 15.98 -14.01
N SER A 17 23.83 15.64 -15.24
CA SER A 17 23.72 14.25 -15.68
C SER A 17 25.11 13.65 -15.61
N GLY A 18 25.54 13.30 -14.40
CA GLY A 18 26.78 12.61 -14.14
C GLY A 18 26.68 11.21 -14.71
N ALA A 19 27.17 11.05 -15.94
CA ALA A 19 27.57 9.75 -16.44
C ALA A 19 28.77 9.26 -15.62
N GLN A 20 28.54 8.81 -14.39
CA GLN A 20 29.47 7.93 -13.71
C GLN A 20 29.10 6.49 -14.09
N THR A 21 29.92 5.91 -14.95
CA THR A 21 29.94 4.47 -15.21
C THR A 21 30.33 3.73 -13.94
N SER A 22 29.33 3.40 -13.12
CA SER A 22 29.47 2.44 -12.03
C SER A 22 29.62 1.03 -12.61
N THR A 23 30.84 0.51 -12.54
CA THR A 23 31.16 -0.89 -12.86
C THR A 23 30.71 -1.80 -11.72
N SER A 24 29.41 -2.08 -11.61
CA SER A 24 28.87 -3.10 -10.70
C SER A 24 27.94 -4.12 -11.36
N SER A 25 27.96 -4.23 -12.69
CA SER A 25 27.20 -5.23 -13.45
C SER A 25 28.10 -6.28 -14.10
N ARG A 26 28.57 -7.27 -13.33
CA ARG A 26 29.26 -8.45 -13.91
C ARG A 26 29.00 -9.80 -13.23
N ARG A 27 27.97 -9.91 -12.37
CA ARG A 27 27.60 -11.20 -11.73
C ARG A 27 26.35 -11.89 -12.28
N TYR A 28 25.61 -11.29 -13.21
CA TYR A 28 24.33 -11.84 -13.69
C TYR A 28 24.38 -12.65 -15.02
N THR A 29 25.50 -12.66 -15.74
CA THR A 29 25.60 -13.32 -17.05
C THR A 29 26.03 -14.79 -16.99
N HIS A 30 26.71 -15.24 -15.93
CA HIS A 30 27.20 -16.63 -15.82
C HIS A 30 26.08 -17.67 -15.60
N ARG A 31 25.00 -17.32 -14.87
CA ARG A 31 23.90 -18.27 -14.61
C ARG A 31 23.07 -18.61 -15.86
N ARG A 32 22.92 -17.68 -16.80
CA ARG A 32 22.22 -17.96 -18.07
C ARG A 32 23.02 -18.85 -19.01
N LEU A 33 24.35 -18.73 -19.00
CA LEU A 33 25.22 -19.57 -19.82
C LEU A 33 25.22 -21.03 -19.35
N ILE A 34 25.22 -21.27 -18.04
CA ILE A 34 25.17 -22.63 -17.46
C ILE A 34 23.83 -23.32 -17.73
N ILE A 35 22.72 -22.57 -17.67
CA ILE A 35 21.38 -23.12 -17.97
C ILE A 35 21.26 -23.50 -19.45
N LEU A 36 21.82 -22.70 -20.36
CA LEU A 36 21.81 -23.01 -21.80
C LEU A 36 22.69 -24.23 -22.15
N LEU A 37 23.84 -24.38 -21.49
CA LEU A 37 24.71 -25.56 -21.63
C LEU A 37 24.07 -26.85 -21.09
N ALA A 38 23.36 -26.78 -19.96
CA ALA A 38 22.61 -27.91 -19.42
C ALA A 38 21.43 -28.32 -20.33
N PHE A 39 20.76 -27.35 -20.97
CA PHE A 39 19.68 -27.63 -21.92
C PHE A 39 20.19 -28.27 -23.22
N ALA A 40 21.35 -27.83 -23.72
CA ALA A 40 21.96 -28.44 -24.90
C ALA A 40 22.39 -29.90 -24.66
N LEU A 41 22.90 -30.21 -23.46
CA LEU A 41 23.28 -31.58 -23.09
C LEU A 41 22.07 -32.50 -22.92
N LEU A 42 20.95 -32.01 -22.37
CA LEU A 42 19.71 -32.79 -22.21
C LEU A 42 19.00 -33.10 -23.54
N VAL A 43 19.10 -32.22 -24.53
CA VAL A 43 18.54 -32.48 -25.87
C VAL A 43 19.39 -33.49 -26.64
N SER A 44 20.67 -33.63 -26.33
CA SER A 44 21.58 -34.58 -26.98
C SER A 44 21.47 -36.03 -26.48
N SER A 45 20.81 -36.29 -25.34
CA SER A 45 20.82 -37.61 -24.69
C SER A 45 19.69 -38.57 -25.10
N GLY A 46 18.86 -38.23 -26.08
CA GLY A 46 18.12 -39.20 -26.91
C GLY A 46 17.16 -40.19 -26.22
N THR A 47 16.73 -39.99 -24.98
CA THR A 47 15.82 -40.91 -24.29
C THR A 47 14.35 -40.52 -24.48
N MET A 48 13.67 -41.19 -25.39
CA MET A 48 12.22 -41.10 -25.62
C MET A 48 11.55 -42.32 -24.96
N LEU A 49 10.76 -42.11 -23.90
CA LEU A 49 9.88 -43.12 -23.32
C LEU A 49 8.44 -42.84 -23.74
N VAL A 50 7.85 -43.77 -24.48
CA VAL A 50 6.45 -43.73 -24.92
C VAL A 50 5.61 -44.49 -23.91
N PHE A 51 4.63 -43.80 -23.29
CA PHE A 51 3.58 -44.45 -22.50
C PHE A 51 2.21 -44.15 -23.14
N HIS A 52 1.50 -45.22 -23.50
CA HIS A 52 0.09 -45.17 -23.86
C HIS A 52 -0.76 -45.11 -22.59
N ALA A 53 -1.73 -44.20 -22.56
CA ALA A 53 -2.81 -44.20 -21.57
C ALA A 53 -4.16 -44.03 -22.27
N VAL A 54 -5.07 -44.95 -21.96
CA VAL A 54 -6.43 -45.08 -22.49
C VAL A 54 -7.37 -44.17 -21.71
N THR A 55 -8.21 -43.39 -22.41
CA THR A 55 -9.24 -42.54 -21.78
C THR A 55 -10.62 -43.18 -21.85
N GLY A 56 -11.25 -43.41 -20.69
CA GLY A 56 -12.66 -43.77 -20.54
C GLY A 56 -13.56 -42.55 -20.41
N SER A 57 -14.76 -42.64 -20.98
CA SER A 57 -15.81 -41.62 -21.08
C SER A 57 -16.69 -41.56 -19.82
N LEU A 58 -17.10 -40.36 -19.40
CA LEU A 58 -18.22 -40.15 -18.47
C LEU A 58 -19.18 -39.05 -18.97
N SER A 59 -20.46 -39.40 -18.99
CA SER A 59 -21.62 -38.56 -19.35
C SER A 59 -22.05 -37.61 -18.23
N PRO A 60 -22.78 -36.52 -18.53
CA PRO A 60 -23.23 -35.56 -17.53
C PRO A 60 -24.74 -35.67 -17.21
N SER A 61 -25.11 -35.47 -15.94
CA SER A 61 -26.37 -34.79 -15.58
C SER A 61 -26.28 -34.30 -14.13
N LEU A 62 -26.61 -33.02 -13.88
CA LEU A 62 -27.78 -32.64 -13.07
C LEU A 62 -27.87 -31.14 -12.73
N SER A 63 -29.11 -30.69 -12.89
CA SER A 63 -29.90 -29.55 -12.41
C SER A 63 -29.29 -28.33 -11.70
N ARG A 64 -29.88 -27.19 -12.05
CA ARG A 64 -29.58 -25.81 -11.68
C ARG A 64 -30.49 -25.36 -10.53
N THR A 65 -29.94 -24.98 -9.38
CA THR A 65 -30.63 -24.19 -8.33
C THR A 65 -29.69 -23.10 -7.79
N GLY A 66 -30.24 -21.88 -7.64
CA GLY A 66 -29.83 -20.69 -6.85
C GLY A 66 -28.34 -20.30 -6.64
N PRO A 67 -28.01 -19.00 -6.59
CA PRO A 67 -26.65 -18.53 -6.30
C PRO A 67 -26.34 -18.58 -4.79
N GLY A 68 -26.32 -19.77 -4.19
CA GLY A 68 -25.64 -19.99 -2.91
C GLY A 68 -24.14 -20.20 -3.14
N CYS A 69 -23.27 -19.96 -2.15
CA CYS A 69 -21.88 -20.42 -2.23
C CYS A 69 -21.94 -21.95 -2.45
N ARG A 70 -21.58 -22.43 -3.65
CA ARG A 70 -21.70 -23.84 -4.03
C ARG A 70 -21.02 -24.71 -2.96
N LYS A 71 -21.78 -25.59 -2.32
CA LYS A 71 -21.24 -26.58 -1.38
C LYS A 71 -20.29 -27.57 -2.07
N ASP A 72 -20.38 -27.68 -3.40
CA ASP A 72 -19.59 -28.62 -4.22
C ASP A 72 -18.28 -28.01 -4.73
N ALA A 73 -17.91 -26.80 -4.30
CA ALA A 73 -16.50 -26.47 -4.27
C ALA A 73 -15.91 -27.33 -3.14
N GLU A 74 -15.50 -28.56 -3.44
CA GLU A 74 -14.54 -29.26 -2.60
C GLU A 74 -13.35 -28.33 -2.43
N PHE A 75 -13.36 -27.60 -1.31
CA PHE A 75 -12.22 -26.82 -0.90
C PHE A 75 -11.15 -27.85 -0.60
N SER A 76 -10.19 -27.99 -1.52
CA SER A 76 -8.93 -28.62 -1.16
C SER A 76 -8.44 -27.84 0.05
N ILE A 77 -8.50 -28.46 1.23
CA ILE A 77 -7.67 -28.06 2.36
C ILE A 77 -6.29 -27.87 1.75
N ILE A 78 -5.75 -26.65 1.79
CA ILE A 78 -4.37 -26.43 1.39
C ILE A 78 -3.54 -27.08 2.49
N ARG A 79 -3.45 -28.42 2.48
CA ARG A 79 -2.37 -29.14 3.13
C ARG A 79 -1.16 -28.84 2.25
N TRP A 80 -0.21 -28.11 2.80
CA TRP A 80 1.09 -27.90 2.17
C TRP A 80 1.83 -29.24 2.13
N GLY A 81 1.49 -30.09 1.17
CA GLY A 81 2.37 -31.15 0.73
C GLY A 81 3.51 -30.52 -0.07
N THR A 82 4.74 -30.81 0.31
CA THR A 82 5.92 -30.53 -0.52
C THR A 82 5.83 -31.38 -1.78
N ASN A 83 5.17 -30.87 -2.82
CA ASN A 83 5.24 -31.47 -4.15
C ASN A 83 5.64 -30.43 -5.20
N LYS A 84 6.78 -30.75 -5.83
CA LYS A 84 7.29 -30.17 -7.06
C LYS A 84 6.39 -30.60 -8.22
N ASP A 85 6.43 -29.80 -9.29
CA ASP A 85 5.84 -30.02 -10.63
C ASP A 85 4.34 -29.69 -10.77
N SER A 86 3.83 -29.05 -11.83
CA SER A 86 4.40 -28.21 -12.88
C SER A 86 3.24 -27.39 -13.49
N ARG A 87 3.54 -26.21 -14.03
CA ARG A 87 2.67 -25.45 -14.95
C ARG A 87 3.38 -25.44 -16.30
N ASN A 88 2.69 -25.81 -17.38
CA ASN A 88 2.47 -24.89 -18.50
C ASN A 88 1.59 -25.51 -19.59
N GLY A 89 0.70 -24.67 -20.13
CA GLY A 89 -0.09 -24.96 -21.32
C GLY A 89 0.66 -24.63 -22.61
N ASN A 90 0.06 -25.03 -23.74
CA ASN A 90 0.41 -24.50 -25.05
C ASN A 90 -0.85 -24.16 -25.84
N TYR A 91 -0.84 -22.90 -26.30
CA TYR A 91 -1.69 -22.34 -27.34
C TYR A 91 -1.43 -23.06 -28.67
N ARG A 92 -2.50 -23.37 -29.41
CA ARG A 92 -2.42 -23.78 -30.82
C ARG A 92 -3.25 -22.79 -31.64
N GLN A 93 -2.59 -22.14 -32.59
CA GLN A 93 -3.20 -21.34 -33.66
C GLN A 93 -3.59 -22.26 -34.80
N ASP A 94 -4.73 -22.00 -35.44
CA ASP A 94 -4.96 -22.18 -36.88
C ASP A 94 -6.26 -21.45 -37.30
N PRO A 95 -6.47 -21.18 -38.61
CA PRO A 95 -7.00 -19.90 -39.06
C PRO A 95 -8.41 -19.94 -39.68
N GLU A 96 -8.91 -18.74 -40.01
CA GLU A 96 -9.96 -18.41 -40.99
C GLU A 96 -11.39 -18.96 -40.81
N ARG A 97 -12.31 -18.06 -40.46
CA ARG A 97 -13.50 -17.79 -41.30
C ARG A 97 -14.17 -16.47 -40.92
N ILE A 98 -14.14 -15.54 -41.86
CA ILE A 98 -14.90 -14.29 -41.83
C ILE A 98 -16.35 -14.64 -42.19
N ASN A 99 -17.31 -14.30 -41.33
CA ASN A 99 -18.68 -14.07 -41.76
C ASN A 99 -19.33 -12.99 -40.89
N TYR A 100 -19.66 -11.88 -41.54
CA TYR A 100 -20.48 -10.80 -41.01
C TYR A 100 -21.91 -11.31 -40.82
N ASN A 101 -22.49 -11.11 -39.63
CA ASN A 101 -23.89 -10.71 -39.54
C ASN A 101 -24.24 -10.10 -38.17
N ASN A 102 -25.07 -9.07 -38.28
CA ASN A 102 -25.61 -8.19 -37.26
C ASN A 102 -26.57 -8.87 -36.26
N ASN A 103 -26.82 -8.11 -35.19
CA ASN A 103 -27.93 -8.17 -34.22
C ASN A 103 -27.78 -9.16 -33.06
N ASN A 104 -27.44 -8.63 -31.88
CA ASN A 104 -28.41 -8.49 -30.79
C ASN A 104 -27.78 -7.76 -29.60
N ASP A 105 -28.45 -6.67 -29.22
CA ASP A 105 -28.34 -6.01 -27.93
C ASP A 105 -28.82 -6.96 -26.83
N ASP A 106 -28.00 -7.17 -25.80
CA ASP A 106 -28.51 -7.53 -24.47
C ASP A 106 -27.52 -7.17 -23.34
N ASN A 107 -27.93 -6.16 -22.58
CA ASN A 107 -27.75 -5.93 -21.14
C ASN A 107 -26.58 -6.62 -20.40
N LEU A 108 -25.53 -5.83 -20.14
CA LEU A 108 -24.58 -6.05 -19.05
C LEU A 108 -24.53 -4.83 -18.12
N ASN A 109 -25.41 -4.84 -17.11
CA ASN A 109 -25.30 -3.98 -15.93
C ASN A 109 -24.22 -4.54 -14.99
N GLY A 110 -22.97 -4.14 -15.21
CA GLY A 110 -21.87 -4.30 -14.27
C GLY A 110 -21.67 -3.00 -13.48
N ALA A 111 -21.61 -3.11 -12.15
CA ALA A 111 -21.44 -2.04 -11.17
C ALA A 111 -20.51 -0.90 -11.63
N GLY A 112 -21.11 0.13 -12.24
CA GLY A 112 -20.46 1.40 -12.54
C GLY A 112 -20.21 2.18 -11.25
N SER A 113 -18.98 2.65 -11.07
CA SER A 113 -18.63 3.65 -10.04
C SER A 113 -19.56 4.87 -10.14
N PRO A 114 -20.28 5.27 -9.07
CA PRO A 114 -21.14 6.45 -9.10
C PRO A 114 -20.36 7.76 -8.87
N TRP A 115 -19.16 7.89 -9.45
CA TRP A 115 -18.38 9.15 -9.43
C TRP A 115 -18.56 9.96 -10.72
N ILE A 116 -19.58 9.64 -11.52
CA ILE A 116 -19.99 10.44 -12.66
C ILE A 116 -21.13 11.34 -12.19
N ASN A 117 -20.82 12.60 -11.91
CA ASN A 117 -21.77 13.69 -12.08
C ASN A 117 -21.02 14.83 -12.76
N ASN A 118 -21.14 14.87 -14.09
CA ASN A 118 -21.11 16.13 -14.81
C ASN A 118 -22.48 16.78 -14.60
N ASN A 119 -22.48 18.00 -14.11
CA ASN A 119 -23.43 19.01 -14.57
C ASN A 119 -22.72 20.36 -14.49
N ASP A 120 -22.33 20.86 -15.66
CA ASP A 120 -22.34 22.29 -15.91
C ASP A 120 -23.80 22.75 -15.77
N GLY A 121 -24.05 23.57 -14.77
CA GLY A 121 -25.38 24.12 -14.52
C GLY A 121 -25.38 24.89 -13.21
N HIS A 122 -25.49 26.22 -13.33
CA HIS A 122 -25.72 27.15 -12.23
C HIS A 122 -26.63 26.58 -11.14
N SER A 123 -26.13 26.46 -9.91
CA SER A 123 -26.99 26.39 -8.73
C SER A 123 -26.26 26.82 -7.45
N ASN A 124 -26.81 27.90 -6.88
CA ASN A 124 -26.78 28.38 -5.51
C ASN A 124 -25.97 27.59 -4.46
N GLU A 125 -25.13 28.35 -3.76
CA GLU A 125 -24.54 28.02 -2.47
C GLU A 125 -25.62 27.57 -1.46
N HIS A 126 -25.60 26.29 -1.12
CA HIS A 126 -26.04 25.85 0.20
C HIS A 126 -24.81 25.40 0.99
N GLU A 127 -24.36 26.35 1.80
CA GLU A 127 -23.46 26.20 2.93
C GLU A 127 -23.98 25.07 3.85
N ARG A 128 -23.41 23.86 3.74
CA ARG A 128 -23.57 22.84 4.78
C ARG A 128 -22.79 23.32 6.00
N GLN A 129 -23.51 23.95 6.92
CA GLN A 129 -23.02 24.19 8.28
C GLN A 129 -22.52 22.87 8.86
N ARG A 130 -21.21 22.81 9.13
CA ARG A 130 -20.62 21.74 9.92
C ARG A 130 -21.26 21.82 11.31
N GLN A 131 -21.96 20.76 11.72
CA GLN A 131 -22.28 20.57 13.13
C GLN A 131 -20.97 20.48 13.90
N ALA A 132 -20.70 21.51 14.70
CA ALA A 132 -19.64 21.47 15.68
C ALA A 132 -19.91 20.30 16.64
N LEU A 133 -18.87 19.50 16.92
CA LEU A 133 -18.85 18.56 18.03
C LEU A 133 -19.28 19.28 19.32
N PRO A 134 -20.05 18.62 20.21
CA PRO A 134 -20.53 19.25 21.42
C PRO A 134 -19.34 19.63 22.31
N LYS A 135 -19.31 20.91 22.72
CA LYS A 135 -18.47 21.37 23.83
C LYS A 135 -18.88 20.59 25.07
N LEU A 136 -17.91 19.96 25.73
CA LEU A 136 -18.08 19.51 27.12
C LEU A 136 -18.22 20.76 27.99
N ASP A 137 -19.45 21.00 28.47
CA ASP A 137 -19.72 21.95 29.53
C ASP A 137 -19.26 21.35 30.87
N ASN A 138 -18.27 21.98 31.50
CA ASN A 138 -18.01 21.82 32.94
C ASN A 138 -18.23 23.19 33.59
N ALA A 139 -19.34 23.30 34.31
CA ALA A 139 -19.66 24.41 35.20
C ALA A 139 -19.92 23.85 36.62
N HIS A 140 -19.37 24.56 37.61
CA HIS A 140 -19.39 24.41 39.09
C HIS A 140 -18.06 23.87 39.67
N ASP A 141 -17.38 24.49 40.65
CA ASP A 141 -17.75 25.55 41.59
C ASP A 141 -16.55 26.40 42.03
N ASN A 142 -16.85 27.62 42.49
CA ASN A 142 -15.91 28.57 43.10
C ASN A 142 -15.55 28.18 44.54
N GLN A 143 -14.27 28.07 44.87
CA GLN A 143 -13.63 28.78 46.00
C GLN A 143 -12.11 28.50 46.02
N PRO A 144 -11.26 29.47 46.43
CA PRO A 144 -9.81 29.31 46.38
C PRO A 144 -9.25 28.75 47.69
N PRO A 145 -8.14 28.01 47.65
CA PRO A 145 -7.24 27.95 48.79
C PRO A 145 -5.89 28.59 48.48
N GLN A 146 -5.31 29.02 49.58
CA GLN A 146 -4.14 29.83 49.81
C GLN A 146 -2.82 29.18 49.37
N ASP A 147 -1.84 30.06 49.25
CA ASP A 147 -0.41 29.83 49.05
C ASP A 147 0.16 28.70 49.93
N GLU A 148 0.98 27.84 49.32
CA GLU A 148 2.30 27.42 49.80
C GLU A 148 2.77 26.25 48.92
N GLU A 149 3.72 26.48 48.01
CA GLU A 149 4.74 25.44 47.78
C GLU A 149 6.02 25.98 47.15
N GLN A 150 7.09 25.38 47.64
CA GLN A 150 8.48 25.78 47.56
C GLN A 150 9.06 25.49 46.17
N GLN A 151 9.86 26.45 45.70
CA GLN A 151 10.75 26.26 44.56
C GLN A 151 11.80 25.19 44.91
N GLN A 152 11.84 24.11 44.14
CA GLN A 152 13.04 23.26 44.02
C GLN A 152 13.68 23.45 42.63
N PRO A 153 15.02 23.51 42.54
CA PRO A 153 15.71 23.81 41.31
C PRO A 153 15.81 22.58 40.39
N ILE A 154 15.65 22.83 39.10
CA ILE A 154 15.90 21.89 38.01
C ILE A 154 17.39 21.53 38.01
N VAL A 155 17.70 20.28 38.33
CA VAL A 155 19.04 19.69 38.18
C VAL A 155 19.26 19.35 36.71
N ASN A 156 20.18 20.08 36.08
CA ASN A 156 20.71 19.77 34.76
C ASN A 156 21.45 18.42 34.80
N ARG A 157 20.96 17.44 34.04
CA ARG A 157 21.67 16.17 33.77
C ARG A 157 22.74 16.39 32.69
N PRO A 158 24.02 16.07 32.93
CA PRO A 158 25.05 16.12 31.90
C PRO A 158 24.82 15.01 30.85
N ARG A 159 24.96 15.36 29.56
CA ARG A 159 25.11 14.40 28.47
C ARG A 159 26.43 13.64 28.63
N GLU A 160 26.35 12.32 28.63
CA GLU A 160 27.52 11.44 28.47
C GLU A 160 28.16 11.64 27.08
N PRO A 161 29.50 11.63 26.97
CA PRO A 161 30.18 11.68 25.68
C PRO A 161 30.16 10.32 24.98
N LEU A 162 29.85 10.36 23.68
CA LEU A 162 30.07 9.28 22.72
C LEU A 162 31.52 8.81 22.75
N VAL A 163 31.71 7.52 23.06
CA VAL A 163 32.98 6.81 22.91
C VAL A 163 33.32 6.74 21.42
N GLN A 164 34.46 7.33 21.06
CA GLN A 164 35.10 7.17 19.76
C GLN A 164 35.76 5.79 19.70
N GLU A 165 35.30 4.93 18.79
CA GLU A 165 36.03 3.73 18.41
C GLU A 165 37.21 4.11 17.50
N ASN A 166 38.41 3.91 18.02
CA ASN A 166 39.67 4.02 17.30
C ASN A 166 39.78 2.89 16.27
N SER A 167 39.90 3.26 15.00
CA SER A 167 40.31 2.37 13.91
C SER A 167 41.84 2.29 13.87
N ASN A 168 42.38 1.17 14.35
CA ASN A 168 43.80 0.86 14.21
C ASN A 168 44.10 0.20 12.87
N SER A 169 45.22 0.65 12.32
CA SER A 169 45.93 0.23 11.11
C SER A 169 46.25 -1.27 11.05
N ASN A 170 46.04 -1.88 9.89
CA ASN A 170 46.65 -3.16 9.53
C ASN A 170 47.65 -2.98 8.39
N SER A 171 48.91 -3.27 8.70
CA SER A 171 50.05 -3.44 7.80
C SER A 171 50.08 -4.88 7.27
N ASN A 172 50.31 -5.02 5.97
CA ASN A 172 50.61 -6.28 5.30
C ASN A 172 52.01 -6.78 5.69
N SER A 173 52.11 -8.07 6.03
CA SER A 173 53.34 -8.86 5.89
C SER A 173 52.94 -10.30 5.67
N ALA A 174 53.42 -10.87 4.56
CA ALA A 174 53.33 -12.28 4.24
C ALA A 174 54.21 -13.09 5.19
N ASP A 175 53.73 -14.26 5.62
CA ASP A 175 54.62 -15.40 5.80
C ASP A 175 53.84 -16.72 5.68
N GLU A 176 54.54 -17.71 5.15
CA GLU A 176 54.08 -18.97 4.60
C GLU A 176 54.53 -20.09 5.55
N THR A 177 53.60 -20.69 6.30
CA THR A 177 53.83 -21.99 6.97
C THR A 177 52.51 -22.70 7.28
N THR A 178 52.26 -23.83 6.60
CA THR A 178 51.60 -25.02 7.16
C THR A 178 52.65 -25.84 7.94
N PRO A 179 52.32 -26.89 8.71
CA PRO A 179 51.02 -27.47 9.11
C PRO A 179 50.90 -27.72 10.65
N GLU A 180 49.69 -28.01 11.16
CA GLU A 180 49.45 -29.07 12.17
C GLU A 180 47.95 -29.24 12.42
N GLU A 181 47.45 -30.45 12.20
CA GLU A 181 46.09 -30.91 12.49
C GLU A 181 45.99 -31.19 13.99
N ASP A 182 45.57 -30.19 14.78
CA ASP A 182 45.10 -30.43 16.13
C ASP A 182 43.61 -30.73 16.14
N GLY A 183 43.27 -31.93 16.62
CA GLY A 183 41.92 -32.43 16.76
C GLY A 183 41.11 -31.57 17.73
N VAL A 184 40.33 -30.64 17.17
CA VAL A 184 39.29 -29.91 17.89
C VAL A 184 38.21 -30.92 18.28
N ALA A 185 38.12 -31.19 19.57
CA ALA A 185 37.02 -31.92 20.18
C ALA A 185 35.71 -31.28 19.70
N ALA A 186 34.86 -32.09 19.07
CA ALA A 186 33.51 -31.69 18.76
C ALA A 186 32.80 -31.44 20.09
N ASP A 187 32.70 -30.17 20.48
CA ASP A 187 31.78 -29.75 21.52
C ASP A 187 30.41 -30.29 21.12
N GLU A 188 29.90 -31.23 21.90
CA GLU A 188 28.51 -31.66 21.84
C GLU A 188 27.68 -30.38 21.96
N GLU A 189 27.19 -29.86 20.83
CA GLU A 189 26.11 -28.90 20.79
C GLU A 189 24.97 -29.56 21.56
N THR A 190 24.88 -29.22 22.86
CA THR A 190 23.73 -29.50 23.70
C THR A 190 22.54 -29.00 22.92
N ALA A 191 21.79 -29.94 22.36
CA ALA A 191 20.55 -29.69 21.65
C ALA A 191 19.65 -28.92 22.62
N GLY A 192 19.64 -27.59 22.48
CA GLY A 192 18.84 -26.73 23.32
C GLY A 192 17.41 -27.23 23.26
N GLU A 193 16.78 -27.36 24.44
CA GLU A 193 15.36 -27.66 24.52
C GLU A 193 14.62 -26.74 23.53
N VAL A 194 13.98 -27.36 22.54
CA VAL A 194 13.14 -26.65 21.59
C VAL A 194 11.96 -26.15 22.39
N GLU A 195 11.98 -24.87 22.76
CA GLU A 195 10.87 -24.23 23.45
C GLU A 195 9.63 -24.32 22.56
N GLU A 196 8.65 -25.14 22.99
CA GLU A 196 7.43 -25.39 22.24
C GLU A 196 6.59 -24.10 22.25
N TYR A 197 6.53 -23.41 21.11
CA TYR A 197 5.83 -22.13 21.03
C TYR A 197 4.32 -22.31 21.13
N PRO A 198 3.65 -21.47 21.93
CA PRO A 198 2.23 -21.62 22.16
C PRO A 198 1.43 -21.29 20.87
N PRO A 199 0.24 -21.90 20.70
CA PRO A 199 -0.72 -21.56 19.64
C PRO A 199 -0.97 -20.04 19.51
N PHE A 200 -1.37 -19.59 18.32
CA PHE A 200 -1.65 -18.16 18.08
C PHE A 200 -2.73 -17.60 19.01
N GLU A 201 -3.68 -18.43 19.40
CA GLU A 201 -4.74 -18.08 20.33
C GLU A 201 -4.22 -17.72 21.72
N ASP A 202 -3.06 -18.26 22.12
CA ASP A 202 -2.46 -18.04 23.43
C ASP A 202 -1.67 -16.74 23.51
N SER A 203 -1.31 -16.15 22.37
CA SER A 203 -0.69 -14.82 22.29
C SER A 203 -1.70 -13.68 22.40
N LEU A 204 -2.99 -13.99 22.33
CA LEU A 204 -4.06 -13.02 22.52
C LEU A 204 -4.17 -12.67 24.00
N ASP A 205 -4.56 -11.43 24.30
CA ASP A 205 -4.80 -10.99 25.67
C ASP A 205 -5.77 -11.97 26.36
N ARG A 206 -5.28 -12.60 27.44
CA ARG A 206 -6.03 -13.58 28.23
C ARG A 206 -7.18 -12.95 29.01
N SER A 207 -7.27 -11.62 29.10
CA SER A 207 -8.44 -10.97 29.69
C SER A 207 -9.71 -11.40 28.95
N ASP A 208 -10.70 -11.88 29.70
CA ASP A 208 -11.93 -12.45 29.13
C ASP A 208 -12.75 -11.44 28.31
N ASN A 209 -12.46 -10.14 28.47
CA ASN A 209 -13.23 -9.06 27.88
C ASN A 209 -12.74 -8.64 26.48
N THR A 210 -11.51 -8.99 26.08
CA THR A 210 -10.98 -8.56 24.78
C THR A 210 -11.30 -9.60 23.71
N GLN A 211 -12.04 -9.20 22.68
CA GLN A 211 -12.35 -10.04 21.52
C GLN A 211 -11.74 -9.45 20.26
N TYR A 212 -11.28 -10.33 19.38
CA TYR A 212 -10.50 -9.94 18.22
C TYR A 212 -11.22 -10.25 16.91
N ILE A 213 -10.89 -9.48 15.88
CA ILE A 213 -11.19 -9.78 14.49
C ILE A 213 -9.97 -9.49 13.61
N THR A 214 -9.70 -10.31 12.60
CA THR A 214 -8.71 -10.01 11.56
C THR A 214 -9.26 -10.30 10.16
N TYR A 215 -8.46 -9.97 9.14
CA TYR A 215 -8.77 -10.25 7.75
C TYR A 215 -7.53 -10.61 6.94
N LEU A 216 -7.73 -11.21 5.76
CA LEU A 216 -6.62 -11.47 4.83
C LEU A 216 -6.36 -10.25 3.94
N PRO A 217 -5.10 -9.82 3.76
CA PRO A 217 -4.75 -8.68 2.90
C PRO A 217 -5.08 -8.99 1.44
N TYR A 218 -5.53 -7.97 0.69
CA TYR A 218 -6.01 -8.12 -0.69
C TYR A 218 -5.37 -7.09 -1.63
N ALA A 219 -4.84 -7.59 -2.75
CA ALA A 219 -4.25 -6.80 -3.84
C ALA A 219 -3.20 -5.74 -3.38
N GLY A 220 -3.06 -4.61 -4.09
CA GLY A 220 -2.06 -3.58 -3.82
C GLY A 220 -2.31 -2.75 -2.55
N ILE A 221 -1.33 -1.94 -2.16
CA ILE A 221 -1.28 -1.22 -0.88
C ILE A 221 -2.53 -0.38 -0.55
N THR A 222 -3.10 0.33 -1.52
CA THR A 222 -4.31 1.15 -1.31
C THR A 222 -5.56 0.31 -1.16
N ASN A 223 -5.63 -0.87 -1.78
CA ASN A 223 -6.72 -1.80 -1.56
C ASN A 223 -6.62 -2.41 -0.16
N GLN A 224 -5.40 -2.72 0.29
CA GLN A 224 -5.15 -3.14 1.68
C GLN A 224 -5.50 -2.03 2.67
N PHE A 225 -5.17 -0.76 2.38
CA PHE A 225 -5.54 0.40 3.18
C PHE A 225 -7.06 0.54 3.32
N TYR A 226 -7.81 0.51 2.22
CA TYR A 226 -9.28 0.51 2.30
C TYR A 226 -9.84 -0.76 2.99
N GLY A 227 -9.17 -1.90 2.82
CA GLY A 227 -9.47 -3.12 3.57
C GLY A 227 -9.32 -2.91 5.08
N MET A 228 -8.28 -2.21 5.51
CA MET A 228 -8.08 -1.84 6.91
C MET A 228 -9.23 -0.97 7.42
N LEU A 229 -9.57 0.12 6.72
CA LEU A 229 -10.67 1.02 7.13
C LEU A 229 -12.02 0.29 7.25
N ARG A 230 -12.31 -0.59 6.28
CA ARG A 230 -13.55 -1.38 6.27
C ARG A 230 -13.52 -2.49 7.32
N GLY A 231 -12.35 -3.04 7.62
CA GLY A 231 -12.14 -3.93 8.75
C GLY A 231 -12.43 -3.24 10.08
N MET A 232 -12.02 -1.98 10.23
CA MET A 232 -12.32 -1.16 11.43
C MET A 232 -13.82 -0.94 11.59
N GLU A 233 -14.56 -0.72 10.51
CA GLU A 233 -16.02 -0.61 10.57
C GLU A 233 -16.67 -1.91 11.08
N VAL A 234 -16.24 -3.07 10.58
CA VAL A 234 -16.75 -4.37 11.05
C VAL A 234 -16.36 -4.62 12.52
N ALA A 235 -15.10 -4.33 12.88
CA ALA A 235 -14.61 -4.48 14.25
C ALA A 235 -15.41 -3.61 15.23
N LYS A 236 -15.63 -2.35 14.88
CA LYS A 236 -16.47 -1.42 15.66
C LYS A 236 -17.90 -1.92 15.79
N ALA A 237 -18.51 -2.37 14.69
CA ALA A 237 -19.88 -2.90 14.71
C ALA A 237 -20.05 -4.16 15.56
N LEU A 238 -18.97 -4.92 15.77
CA LEU A 238 -18.95 -6.13 16.61
C LEU A 238 -18.40 -5.88 18.02
N GLY A 239 -17.93 -4.68 18.35
CA GLY A 239 -17.29 -4.36 19.64
C GLY A 239 -15.94 -5.07 19.84
N ARG A 240 -15.15 -5.23 18.77
CA ARG A 240 -13.90 -6.01 18.76
C ARG A 240 -12.67 -5.15 18.48
N THR A 241 -11.53 -5.63 18.95
CA THR A 241 -10.20 -5.15 18.56
C THR A 241 -9.84 -5.70 17.19
N LEU A 242 -9.46 -4.82 16.25
CA LEU A 242 -8.99 -5.24 14.93
C LEU A 242 -7.51 -5.62 14.99
N ILE A 243 -7.19 -6.86 14.61
CA ILE A 243 -5.82 -7.28 14.32
C ILE A 243 -5.52 -6.90 12.87
N ILE A 244 -4.63 -5.94 12.66
CA ILE A 244 -4.27 -5.42 11.34
C ILE A 244 -3.15 -6.30 10.74
N PRO A 245 -3.40 -6.98 9.61
CA PRO A 245 -2.32 -7.68 8.89
C PRO A 245 -1.30 -6.67 8.36
N PRO A 246 -0.01 -7.04 8.28
CA PRO A 246 1.02 -6.16 7.76
C PRO A 246 0.75 -5.83 6.29
N ILE A 247 1.35 -4.74 5.82
CA ILE A 247 1.39 -4.43 4.40
C ILE A 247 2.12 -5.57 3.70
N THR A 248 1.43 -6.20 2.75
CA THR A 248 1.93 -7.40 2.07
C THR A 248 2.18 -7.11 0.59
N ALA A 249 3.30 -7.61 0.07
CA ALA A 249 3.63 -7.48 -1.34
C ALA A 249 2.56 -8.18 -2.20
N SER A 250 1.98 -7.46 -3.15
CA SER A 250 1.04 -8.04 -4.13
C SER A 250 1.81 -8.76 -5.24
N SER A 251 1.12 -9.41 -6.19
CA SER A 251 1.78 -10.00 -7.38
C SER A 251 2.62 -9.03 -8.21
N HIS A 252 2.42 -7.72 -8.02
CA HIS A 252 3.15 -6.65 -8.69
C HIS A 252 4.46 -6.29 -7.98
N ASP A 253 4.64 -6.73 -6.73
CA ASP A 253 5.84 -6.54 -5.93
C ASP A 253 6.49 -7.90 -5.63
N LYS A 254 7.75 -8.04 -6.03
CA LYS A 254 8.51 -9.30 -5.87
C LYS A 254 9.32 -9.34 -4.59
N SER A 255 9.26 -8.30 -3.75
CA SER A 255 10.05 -8.18 -2.53
C SER A 255 9.84 -9.34 -1.55
N LYS A 256 8.63 -9.93 -1.51
CA LYS A 256 8.19 -10.88 -0.47
C LYS A 256 8.42 -10.36 0.95
N GLN A 257 8.57 -9.05 1.10
CA GLN A 257 8.74 -8.41 2.39
C GLN A 257 7.38 -7.88 2.85
N ASN A 258 7.18 -7.93 4.16
CA ASN A 258 6.03 -7.35 4.83
C ASN A 258 6.53 -6.26 5.74
N GLN A 259 5.72 -5.21 5.92
CA GLN A 259 6.05 -4.15 6.88
C GLN A 259 4.80 -3.80 7.69
N PRO A 260 4.95 -3.46 8.97
CA PRO A 260 3.83 -3.00 9.77
C PRO A 260 3.32 -1.64 9.25
N TRP A 261 2.05 -1.36 9.49
CA TRP A 261 1.45 -0.05 9.22
C TRP A 261 2.01 1.01 10.15
N SER A 262 2.35 0.66 11.40
CA SER A 262 2.98 1.57 12.37
C SER A 262 4.32 2.14 11.90
N LYS A 263 4.99 1.52 10.92
CA LYS A 263 6.19 2.08 10.30
C LYS A 263 5.91 3.36 9.49
N PHE A 264 4.67 3.57 9.06
CA PHE A 264 4.32 4.68 8.16
C PHE A 264 3.16 5.53 8.67
N LEU A 265 2.32 4.97 9.54
CA LEU A 265 1.13 5.62 10.10
C LEU A 265 1.23 5.63 11.63
N ASP A 266 0.91 6.77 12.22
CA ASP A 266 0.87 6.94 13.67
C ASP A 266 -0.40 6.28 14.24
N LEU A 267 -0.28 4.98 14.57
CA LEU A 267 -1.41 4.18 15.05
C LEU A 267 -1.81 4.54 16.48
N ASP A 268 -0.92 5.05 17.32
CA ASP A 268 -1.23 5.43 18.70
C ASP A 268 -2.13 6.67 18.70
N ARG A 269 -1.71 7.72 17.99
CA ARG A 269 -2.55 8.91 17.78
C ARG A 269 -3.86 8.57 17.10
N PHE A 270 -3.86 7.65 16.14
CA PHE A 270 -5.08 7.20 15.47
C PHE A 270 -6.08 6.57 16.46
N GLN A 271 -5.62 5.69 17.37
CA GLN A 271 -6.49 5.07 18.37
C GLN A 271 -7.06 6.10 19.34
N GLU A 272 -6.24 7.07 19.77
CA GLU A 272 -6.68 8.19 20.62
C GLU A 272 -7.79 9.01 19.96
N LEU A 273 -7.60 9.40 18.68
CA LEU A 273 -8.54 10.25 17.96
C LEU A 273 -9.87 9.56 17.61
N THR A 274 -9.85 8.24 17.38
CA THR A 274 -11.01 7.52 16.86
C THR A 274 -11.70 6.63 17.89
N GLY A 275 -11.03 6.31 18.99
CA GLY A 275 -11.42 5.28 19.95
C GLY A 275 -11.45 3.87 19.35
N ALA A 276 -10.94 3.68 18.12
CA ALA A 276 -10.82 2.36 17.51
C ALA A 276 -9.74 1.57 18.26
N LYS A 277 -10.04 0.30 18.57
CA LYS A 277 -9.06 -0.61 19.17
C LYS A 277 -8.38 -1.39 18.07
N VAL A 278 -7.08 -1.19 17.90
CA VAL A 278 -6.30 -1.93 16.90
C VAL A 278 -5.03 -2.49 17.51
N VAL A 279 -4.58 -3.61 16.96
CA VAL A 279 -3.29 -4.23 17.27
C VAL A 279 -2.72 -4.76 15.96
N GLU A 280 -1.41 -4.70 15.78
CA GLU A 280 -0.81 -5.20 14.56
C GLU A 280 -0.47 -6.69 14.68
N PHE A 281 -0.54 -7.41 13.57
CA PHE A 281 -0.35 -8.85 13.59
C PHE A 281 1.04 -9.27 14.12
N HIS A 282 2.08 -8.49 13.83
CA HIS A 282 3.46 -8.78 14.26
C HIS A 282 3.67 -8.64 15.77
N THR A 283 2.86 -7.84 16.47
CA THR A 283 2.98 -7.72 17.93
C THR A 283 2.38 -8.93 18.66
N LEU A 284 1.54 -9.70 17.97
CA LEU A 284 0.90 -10.91 18.51
C LEU A 284 1.65 -12.18 18.13
N ARG A 285 2.54 -12.12 17.14
CA ARG A 285 3.20 -13.31 16.62
C ARG A 285 4.56 -12.96 16.06
N ASP A 286 5.60 -13.58 16.59
CA ASP A 286 6.92 -13.58 15.98
C ASP A 286 6.97 -14.62 14.85
N ILE A 287 7.27 -14.18 13.64
CA ILE A 287 7.33 -15.03 12.44
C ILE A 287 8.54 -15.98 12.42
N GLU A 288 9.64 -15.55 13.03
CA GLU A 288 10.89 -16.31 13.04
C GLU A 288 10.72 -17.53 13.93
N GLN A 289 10.07 -17.31 15.08
CA GLN A 289 9.84 -18.29 16.12
C GLN A 289 8.58 -19.14 15.90
N ALA A 290 7.52 -18.59 15.28
CA ALA A 290 6.26 -19.31 15.23
C ALA A 290 6.32 -20.61 14.42
N GLU A 291 5.65 -21.63 14.95
CA GLU A 291 5.34 -22.87 14.24
C GLU A 291 4.17 -22.69 13.24
N PHE A 292 3.90 -23.72 12.44
CA PHE A 292 2.74 -23.70 11.54
C PHE A 292 1.44 -23.85 12.32
N ASN A 293 0.62 -22.79 12.34
CA ASN A 293 -0.66 -22.82 13.05
C ASN A 293 -1.85 -22.75 12.09
N GLN A 294 -2.98 -23.32 12.51
CA GLN A 294 -4.22 -23.28 11.75
C GLN A 294 -4.98 -21.99 12.04
N LEU A 295 -5.30 -21.21 11.01
CA LEU A 295 -6.15 -20.03 11.11
C LEU A 295 -7.55 -20.37 10.60
N GLN A 296 -8.56 -20.39 11.47
CA GLN A 296 -9.92 -20.60 11.01
C GLN A 296 -10.56 -19.28 10.57
N CYS A 297 -10.79 -19.15 9.26
CA CYS A 297 -11.40 -17.98 8.66
C CYS A 297 -12.81 -18.29 8.12
N ARG A 298 -13.71 -17.33 8.33
CA ARG A 298 -15.07 -17.33 7.78
C ARG A 298 -15.05 -16.62 6.42
N ILE A 299 -15.64 -17.21 5.40
CA ILE A 299 -15.69 -16.65 4.05
C ILE A 299 -16.85 -15.67 3.98
N THR A 300 -16.55 -14.37 3.98
CA THR A 300 -17.48 -13.36 3.49
C THR A 300 -17.51 -13.49 1.97
N CYS A 301 -18.37 -14.37 1.44
CA CYS A 301 -18.48 -14.48 0.00
C CYS A 301 -18.88 -13.08 -0.54
N GLY A 302 -18.10 -12.57 -1.49
CA GLY A 302 -18.28 -11.31 -2.22
C GLY A 302 -17.27 -11.30 -3.38
N PHE A 303 -17.65 -10.74 -4.53
CA PHE A 303 -16.91 -10.84 -5.81
C PHE A 303 -15.39 -11.02 -5.67
N GLY A 304 -14.95 -12.27 -5.80
CA GLY A 304 -13.63 -12.75 -5.40
C GLY A 304 -13.67 -14.12 -4.71
N SER A 305 -14.78 -14.49 -4.06
CA SER A 305 -14.96 -15.81 -3.40
C SER A 305 -15.09 -17.01 -4.35
N LYS A 306 -15.36 -16.77 -5.65
CA LYS A 306 -15.19 -17.80 -6.70
C LYS A 306 -13.74 -17.98 -7.15
N ARG A 307 -12.81 -17.10 -6.73
CA ARG A 307 -11.38 -17.26 -6.97
C ARG A 307 -10.74 -17.85 -5.72
N THR A 308 -9.74 -18.69 -5.93
CA THR A 308 -8.79 -19.07 -4.88
C THR A 308 -8.32 -17.81 -4.14
N ILE A 309 -7.99 -17.93 -2.85
CA ILE A 309 -7.23 -16.93 -2.08
C ILE A 309 -6.24 -16.23 -3.02
N ASP A 310 -6.27 -14.90 -3.07
CA ASP A 310 -5.46 -14.14 -4.01
C ASP A 310 -3.95 -14.36 -3.73
N PHE A 311 -3.08 -13.95 -4.65
CA PHE A 311 -1.63 -14.15 -4.46
C PHE A 311 -1.07 -13.39 -3.26
N THR A 312 -1.63 -12.24 -2.91
CA THR A 312 -1.24 -11.43 -1.75
C THR A 312 -1.55 -12.19 -0.47
N ALA A 313 -2.78 -12.69 -0.33
CA ALA A 313 -3.20 -13.48 0.81
C ALA A 313 -2.46 -14.83 0.87
N LYS A 314 -2.19 -15.49 -0.28
CA LYS A 314 -1.32 -16.69 -0.31
C LYS A 314 0.11 -16.38 0.14
N GLY A 315 0.65 -15.25 -0.30
CA GLY A 315 1.97 -14.76 0.12
C GLY A 315 2.01 -14.52 1.61
N PHE A 316 1.03 -13.80 2.15
CA PHE A 316 0.81 -13.57 3.57
C PHE A 316 0.77 -14.91 4.34
N LEU A 317 -0.12 -15.82 3.98
CA LEU A 317 -0.28 -17.08 4.71
C LEU A 317 0.98 -17.94 4.69
N LYS A 318 1.66 -18.00 3.55
CA LYS A 318 2.93 -18.73 3.44
C LYS A 318 4.01 -18.10 4.33
N GLN A 319 4.13 -16.78 4.28
CA GLN A 319 5.14 -16.05 5.02
C GLN A 319 4.92 -16.19 6.53
N TRP A 320 3.67 -16.07 6.99
CA TRP A 320 3.31 -16.14 8.40
C TRP A 320 3.10 -17.58 8.92
N LYS A 321 3.47 -18.61 8.14
CA LYS A 321 3.34 -20.03 8.48
C LYS A 321 1.90 -20.37 8.93
N LEU A 322 0.91 -19.88 8.20
CA LEU A 322 -0.51 -20.05 8.52
C LEU A 322 -1.19 -21.04 7.58
N ASN A 323 -1.90 -22.00 8.16
CA ASN A 323 -2.82 -22.89 7.46
C ASN A 323 -4.24 -22.38 7.61
N VAL A 324 -4.77 -21.71 6.57
CA VAL A 324 -6.16 -21.23 6.65
C VAL A 324 -7.15 -22.33 6.34
N THR A 325 -8.11 -22.51 7.24
CA THR A 325 -9.36 -23.21 6.94
C THR A 325 -10.46 -22.21 6.67
N LEU A 326 -10.98 -22.24 5.45
CA LEU A 326 -12.07 -21.38 5.02
C LEU A 326 -13.41 -22.08 5.25
N SER A 327 -14.29 -21.45 6.02
CA SER A 327 -15.66 -21.93 6.22
C SER A 327 -16.66 -20.91 5.66
N ALA A 328 -17.52 -21.36 4.76
CA ALA A 328 -18.48 -20.48 4.10
C ALA A 328 -19.45 -19.87 5.11
N LEU A 329 -19.72 -18.57 5.00
CA LEU A 329 -20.87 -17.98 5.66
C LEU A 329 -22.17 -18.45 4.99
N SER A 330 -23.27 -18.44 5.73
CA SER A 330 -24.59 -18.84 5.24
C SER A 330 -25.11 -17.94 4.11
N THR A 331 -24.64 -16.69 4.06
CA THR A 331 -25.04 -15.67 3.09
C THR A 331 -23.82 -14.97 2.50
N ASP A 332 -23.81 -14.80 1.18
CA ASP A 332 -22.87 -13.93 0.44
C ASP A 332 -23.20 -12.46 0.79
N ALA A 333 -22.38 -11.87 1.65
CA ALA A 333 -22.65 -10.58 2.26
C ALA A 333 -21.50 -9.62 1.99
N THR A 334 -21.77 -8.57 1.22
CA THR A 334 -20.84 -7.46 1.00
C THR A 334 -21.24 -6.21 1.79
N LYS A 335 -22.49 -6.11 2.25
CA LYS A 335 -22.95 -4.98 3.07
C LYS A 335 -22.59 -5.22 4.53
N ILE A 336 -22.05 -4.18 5.18
CA ILE A 336 -21.64 -4.26 6.59
C ILE A 336 -22.76 -4.79 7.50
N ASP A 337 -23.99 -4.30 7.37
CA ASP A 337 -25.12 -4.73 8.22
C ASP A 337 -25.42 -6.22 8.06
N THR A 338 -25.30 -6.73 6.83
CA THR A 338 -25.49 -8.15 6.55
C THR A 338 -24.35 -8.97 7.15
N ILE A 339 -23.10 -8.51 7.01
CA ILE A 339 -21.93 -9.17 7.60
C ILE A 339 -22.06 -9.24 9.13
N THR A 340 -22.39 -8.13 9.79
CA THR A 340 -22.56 -8.08 11.26
C THR A 340 -23.69 -8.99 11.74
N LYS A 341 -24.78 -9.11 10.99
CA LYS A 341 -25.87 -10.07 11.29
C LYS A 341 -25.42 -11.51 11.13
N VAL A 342 -24.70 -11.82 10.06
CA VAL A 342 -24.21 -13.17 9.79
C VAL A 342 -23.12 -13.60 10.78
N LEU A 343 -22.32 -12.66 11.28
CA LEU A 343 -21.33 -12.91 12.33
C LEU A 343 -21.94 -12.87 13.75
N ALA A 344 -23.22 -12.53 13.91
CA ALA A 344 -23.86 -12.45 15.21
C ALA A 344 -23.79 -13.75 16.05
N PRO A 345 -23.95 -14.95 15.46
CA PRO A 345 -23.79 -16.21 16.20
C PRO A 345 -22.37 -16.42 16.76
N HIS A 346 -21.37 -15.78 16.17
CA HIS A 346 -19.96 -15.86 16.53
C HIS A 346 -19.53 -14.74 17.49
N ARG A 347 -20.47 -13.94 18.01
CA ARG A 347 -20.14 -12.81 18.91
C ARG A 347 -19.40 -13.22 20.17
N ARG A 348 -19.47 -14.49 20.60
CA ARG A 348 -18.74 -15.00 21.78
C ARG A 348 -17.38 -15.57 21.43
N ASP A 349 -17.10 -15.84 20.16
CA ASP A 349 -15.81 -16.40 19.74
C ASP A 349 -14.71 -15.40 20.10
N LYS A 350 -13.65 -15.85 20.78
CA LYS A 350 -12.53 -14.98 21.19
C LYS A 350 -11.90 -14.27 19.99
N TYR A 351 -11.87 -14.95 18.86
CA TYR A 351 -11.24 -14.50 17.63
C TYR A 351 -12.10 -14.85 16.41
N ILE A 352 -12.21 -13.92 15.47
CA ILE A 352 -12.87 -14.10 14.16
C ILE A 352 -11.90 -13.71 13.06
N CYS A 353 -11.73 -14.54 12.04
CA CYS A 353 -11.06 -14.15 10.81
C CYS A 353 -12.08 -14.06 9.66
N ILE A 354 -12.01 -12.99 8.85
CA ILE A 354 -12.80 -12.86 7.62
C ILE A 354 -11.92 -12.79 6.36
N SER A 355 -12.39 -13.35 5.26
CA SER A 355 -11.53 -13.54 4.08
C SER A 355 -11.11 -12.26 3.36
N ASN A 356 -11.92 -11.20 3.33
CA ASN A 356 -11.59 -9.96 2.64
C ASN A 356 -12.49 -8.79 3.09
N THR A 357 -11.89 -7.71 3.56
CA THR A 357 -12.59 -6.48 3.98
C THR A 357 -12.66 -5.41 2.90
N TYR A 358 -11.74 -5.41 1.92
CA TYR A 358 -11.70 -4.40 0.87
C TYR A 358 -12.99 -4.36 0.05
N LYS A 359 -13.71 -5.47 -0.10
CA LYS A 359 -14.98 -5.52 -0.87
C LYS A 359 -16.23 -5.22 -0.04
N ILE A 360 -16.07 -4.94 1.25
CA ILE A 360 -17.19 -4.57 2.10
C ILE A 360 -17.69 -3.19 1.70
N SER A 361 -18.97 -3.11 1.39
CA SER A 361 -19.68 -1.86 1.14
C SER A 361 -20.10 -1.27 2.48
N VAL A 362 -19.55 -0.10 2.78
CA VAL A 362 -19.93 0.73 3.92
C VAL A 362 -20.90 1.81 3.40
N PRO A 363 -22.08 1.97 4.02
CA PRO A 363 -23.01 3.04 3.68
C PRO A 363 -22.30 4.41 3.73
N ASP A 364 -22.64 5.25 2.75
CA ASP A 364 -22.14 6.61 2.61
C ASP A 364 -20.60 6.77 2.52
N LYS A 365 -19.88 5.65 2.36
CA LYS A 365 -18.41 5.59 2.33
C LYS A 365 -17.76 6.18 3.59
N SER A 366 -18.47 6.11 4.70
CA SER A 366 -18.10 6.73 5.97
C SER A 366 -16.84 6.14 6.62
N GLU A 367 -16.25 5.08 6.06
CA GLU A 367 -14.99 4.51 6.55
C GLU A 367 -13.83 5.51 6.52
N TRP A 368 -13.86 6.47 5.57
CA TRP A 368 -12.85 7.50 5.50
C TRP A 368 -13.08 8.57 6.57
N GLU A 369 -14.29 9.11 6.66
CA GLU A 369 -14.64 10.15 7.63
C GLU A 369 -14.50 9.64 9.08
N ARG A 370 -14.74 8.36 9.35
CA ARG A 370 -14.57 7.82 10.71
C ARG A 370 -13.14 7.47 11.06
N PHE A 371 -12.35 7.00 10.07
CA PHE A 371 -11.04 6.42 10.35
C PHE A 371 -9.95 6.96 9.43
N GLY A 372 -10.16 6.94 8.11
CA GLY A 372 -9.16 7.32 7.12
C GLY A 372 -8.53 8.69 7.34
N GLN A 373 -9.33 9.71 7.69
CA GLN A 373 -8.83 11.07 7.92
C GLN A 373 -7.93 11.20 9.17
N HIS A 374 -7.95 10.22 10.09
CA HIS A 374 -7.18 10.22 11.34
C HIS A 374 -5.89 9.39 11.26
N LEU A 375 -5.65 8.68 10.15
CA LEU A 375 -4.41 7.93 9.92
C LEU A 375 -3.32 8.86 9.38
N HIS A 376 -2.75 9.64 10.29
CA HIS A 376 -1.62 10.54 10.02
C HIS A 376 -0.33 9.75 9.80
N PHE A 377 0.60 10.34 9.06
CA PHE A 377 1.92 9.74 8.84
C PHE A 377 2.76 9.81 10.12
N THR A 378 3.69 8.87 10.29
CA THR A 378 4.73 8.94 11.33
C THR A 378 5.65 10.13 11.10
N GLN A 379 6.19 10.71 12.18
CA GLN A 379 7.16 11.81 12.09
C GLN A 379 8.40 11.45 11.26
N GLU A 380 8.93 10.23 11.39
CA GLU A 380 10.08 9.75 10.60
C GLU A 380 9.85 9.87 9.08
N LEU A 381 8.66 9.45 8.62
CA LEU A 381 8.29 9.51 7.21
C LEU A 381 8.11 10.96 6.73
N GLU A 382 7.52 11.82 7.56
CA GLU A 382 7.36 13.25 7.28
C GLU A 382 8.74 13.95 7.19
N ASP A 383 9.63 13.67 8.14
CA ASP A 383 10.99 14.23 8.19
C ASP A 383 11.81 13.80 6.97
N PHE A 384 11.67 12.55 6.53
CA PHE A 384 12.31 12.06 5.31
C PHE A 384 11.89 12.89 4.08
N VAL A 385 10.60 13.17 3.93
CA VAL A 385 10.09 13.98 2.82
C VAL A 385 10.49 15.44 2.97
N GLN A 386 10.43 15.99 4.18
CA GLN A 386 10.84 17.36 4.44
C GLN A 386 12.32 17.58 4.14
N ALA A 387 13.19 16.63 4.48
CA ALA A 387 14.62 16.70 4.14
C ALA A 387 14.85 16.73 2.62
N TYR A 388 14.05 15.97 1.85
CA TYR A 388 14.10 16.04 0.40
C TYR A 388 13.62 17.42 -0.11
N LEU A 389 12.51 17.94 0.40
CA LEU A 389 11.99 19.25 0.00
C LEU A 389 12.99 20.36 0.33
N ASP A 390 13.60 20.34 1.51
CA ASP A 390 14.62 21.28 1.96
C ASP A 390 15.87 21.31 1.05
N LYS A 391 16.22 20.17 0.47
CA LYS A 391 17.36 20.04 -0.45
C LYS A 391 17.03 20.52 -1.86
N ASN A 392 15.78 20.36 -2.30
CA ASN A 392 15.40 20.55 -3.70
C ASN A 392 14.60 21.85 -3.94
N LEU A 393 14.09 22.48 -2.89
CA LEU A 393 13.31 23.71 -2.97
C LEU A 393 13.95 24.82 -2.14
N GLU A 394 13.72 26.05 -2.56
CA GLU A 394 14.06 27.23 -1.76
C GLU A 394 13.23 27.24 -0.47
N LYS A 395 13.90 27.44 0.67
CA LYS A 395 13.22 27.53 1.97
C LYS A 395 12.44 28.84 2.04
N PRO A 396 11.14 28.82 2.40
CA PRO A 396 10.38 30.04 2.57
C PRO A 396 11.00 30.92 3.65
N GLU A 397 11.01 32.22 3.42
CA GLU A 397 11.44 33.18 4.44
C GLU A 397 10.54 33.07 5.67
N ALA A 398 11.16 33.18 6.85
CA ALA A 398 10.44 33.13 8.10
C ALA A 398 9.56 34.39 8.24
N VAL A 399 8.30 34.20 8.62
CA VAL A 399 7.30 35.26 8.74
C VAL A 399 6.91 35.39 10.21
N TYR A 400 6.96 36.61 10.75
CA TYR A 400 6.46 36.88 12.09
C TYR A 400 4.92 36.90 12.07
N ASP A 401 4.29 36.01 12.83
CA ASP A 401 2.85 36.02 13.04
C ASP A 401 2.52 36.91 14.26
N PRO A 402 1.89 38.09 14.04
CA PRO A 402 1.58 39.01 15.12
C PRO A 402 0.53 38.46 16.10
N LYS A 403 -0.29 37.48 15.69
CA LYS A 403 -1.34 36.91 16.56
C LYS A 403 -0.74 36.00 17.61
N THR A 404 0.18 35.12 17.20
CA THR A 404 0.86 34.19 18.10
C THR A 404 2.12 34.78 18.72
N ARG A 405 2.62 35.91 18.17
CA ARG A 405 3.92 36.51 18.51
C ARG A 405 5.08 35.54 18.31
N THR A 406 4.96 34.67 17.32
CA THR A 406 6.00 33.70 16.97
C THR A 406 6.44 33.88 15.54
N THR A 407 7.72 33.58 15.27
CA THR A 407 8.21 33.49 13.90
C THR A 407 7.90 32.10 13.38
N ILE A 408 7.13 32.03 12.30
CA ILE A 408 6.76 30.78 11.64
C ILE A 408 7.51 30.67 10.32
N VAL A 409 8.02 29.48 10.00
CA VAL A 409 8.53 29.18 8.66
C VAL A 409 7.38 28.55 7.88
N PRO A 410 6.85 29.22 6.83
CA PRO A 410 5.80 28.63 6.01
C PRO A 410 6.25 27.31 5.40
N THR A 411 5.31 26.40 5.14
CA THR A 411 5.61 25.16 4.42
C THR A 411 5.95 25.44 2.95
N GLN A 412 6.90 24.67 2.39
CA GLN A 412 7.22 24.74 0.97
C GLN A 412 5.97 24.47 0.12
N LYS A 413 5.78 25.25 -0.95
CA LYS A 413 4.67 25.10 -1.89
C LYS A 413 5.15 24.44 -3.17
N TYR A 414 4.44 23.41 -3.60
CA TYR A 414 4.67 22.70 -4.85
C TYR A 414 3.37 22.08 -5.36
N ILE A 415 3.35 21.66 -6.62
CA ILE A 415 2.26 20.89 -7.20
C ILE A 415 2.71 19.43 -7.31
N ALA A 416 1.87 18.50 -6.86
CA ALA A 416 2.12 17.08 -7.04
C ALA A 416 1.29 16.52 -8.21
N ILE A 417 1.91 15.62 -8.97
CA ILE A 417 1.25 14.82 -10.00
C ILE A 417 1.35 13.35 -9.58
N HIS A 418 0.25 12.62 -9.66
CA HIS A 418 0.28 11.15 -9.65
C HIS A 418 0.02 10.60 -11.05
N ALA A 419 1.10 10.19 -11.72
CA ALA A 419 1.08 9.58 -13.04
C ALA A 419 1.20 8.05 -12.91
N ARG A 420 0.07 7.36 -12.79
CA ARG A 420 0.00 5.89 -12.78
C ARG A 420 0.18 5.35 -14.20
N ARG A 421 1.30 4.66 -14.42
CA ARG A 421 1.76 4.05 -15.68
C ARG A 421 2.11 2.59 -15.47
N GLY A 422 3.06 2.06 -16.24
CA GLY A 422 3.59 0.71 -16.10
C GLY A 422 2.52 -0.35 -16.33
N ASP A 423 2.41 -1.28 -15.38
CA ASP A 423 1.43 -2.38 -15.39
C ASP A 423 -0.04 -1.92 -15.48
N PHE A 424 -0.32 -0.70 -15.04
CA PHE A 424 -1.66 -0.10 -15.09
C PHE A 424 -2.08 0.28 -16.52
N ALA A 425 -1.12 0.51 -17.42
CA ALA A 425 -1.43 0.88 -18.80
C ALA A 425 -2.21 -0.23 -19.51
N GLN A 426 -1.82 -1.49 -19.32
CA GLN A 426 -2.52 -2.64 -19.88
C GLN A 426 -3.95 -2.72 -19.35
N TYR A 427 -4.13 -2.60 -18.03
CA TYR A 427 -5.45 -2.56 -17.41
C TYR A 427 -6.34 -1.47 -18.04
N CYS A 428 -5.79 -0.27 -18.25
CA CYS A 428 -6.55 0.81 -18.86
C CYS A 428 -6.95 0.51 -20.31
N GLN A 429 -6.01 -0.01 -21.12
CA GLN A 429 -6.25 -0.37 -22.52
C GLN A 429 -7.32 -1.46 -22.68
N ASP A 430 -7.33 -2.43 -21.76
CA ASP A 430 -8.27 -3.55 -21.80
C ASP A 430 -9.70 -3.14 -21.38
N ASN A 431 -9.82 -2.19 -20.45
CA ASN A 431 -11.09 -1.87 -19.79
C ASN A 431 -11.72 -0.55 -20.25
N PHE A 432 -10.95 0.32 -20.92
CA PHE A 432 -11.44 1.63 -21.35
C PHE A 432 -11.07 1.89 -22.81
N LYS A 433 -11.94 2.61 -23.53
CA LYS A 433 -11.73 3.01 -24.92
C LYS A 433 -12.24 4.43 -25.14
N GLY A 434 -11.70 5.08 -26.17
CA GLY A 434 -12.15 6.41 -26.59
C GLY A 434 -11.96 7.49 -25.50
N PRO A 435 -12.90 8.43 -25.36
CA PRO A 435 -12.74 9.60 -24.48
C PRO A 435 -12.51 9.25 -23.00
N LYS A 436 -12.96 8.07 -22.54
CA LYS A 436 -12.77 7.64 -21.14
C LYS A 436 -11.32 7.25 -20.82
N MET A 437 -10.47 7.11 -21.84
CA MET A 437 -9.07 6.74 -21.64
C MET A 437 -8.32 7.79 -20.82
N ILE A 438 -8.63 9.09 -20.98
CA ILE A 438 -7.97 10.17 -20.23
C ILE A 438 -8.14 10.03 -18.71
N HIS A 439 -9.27 9.50 -18.25
CA HIS A 439 -9.56 9.29 -16.83
C HIS A 439 -8.80 8.09 -16.22
N CYS A 440 -8.22 7.23 -17.07
CA CYS A 440 -7.48 6.04 -16.66
C CYS A 440 -5.98 6.18 -16.94
N LEU A 441 -5.62 6.59 -18.16
CA LEU A 441 -4.25 6.69 -18.64
C LEU A 441 -4.07 8.03 -19.41
N PRO A 442 -4.16 9.18 -18.71
CA PRO A 442 -3.98 10.50 -19.34
C PRO A 442 -2.56 10.62 -19.90
N SER A 443 -2.32 11.35 -20.98
CA SER A 443 -0.96 11.61 -21.50
C SER A 443 -0.18 12.59 -20.61
N THR A 444 1.13 12.77 -20.87
CA THR A 444 1.94 13.79 -20.18
C THR A 444 1.49 15.20 -20.58
N GLU A 445 1.03 15.35 -21.82
CA GLU A 445 0.47 16.57 -22.37
C GLU A 445 -0.87 16.94 -21.69
N ASP A 446 -1.70 15.95 -21.36
CA ASP A 446 -2.94 16.17 -20.59
C ASP A 446 -2.65 16.70 -19.17
N PHE A 447 -1.63 16.12 -18.51
CA PHE A 447 -1.14 16.66 -17.23
C PHE A 447 -0.64 18.10 -17.40
N ALA A 448 0.13 18.40 -18.46
CA ALA A 448 0.70 19.73 -18.66
C ALA A 448 -0.39 20.79 -18.84
N ALA A 449 -1.39 20.50 -19.67
CA ALA A 449 -2.53 21.40 -19.87
C ALA A 449 -3.28 21.67 -18.55
N ARG A 450 -3.44 20.65 -17.69
CA ARG A 450 -4.06 20.83 -16.37
C ARG A 450 -3.20 21.64 -15.40
N ILE A 451 -1.89 21.43 -15.42
CA ILE A 451 -0.93 22.18 -14.59
C ILE A 451 -0.93 23.66 -14.97
N ASP A 452 -0.98 24.00 -16.25
CA ASP A 452 -1.04 25.40 -16.71
C ASP A 452 -2.25 26.13 -16.12
N VAL A 453 -3.42 25.48 -16.09
CA VAL A 453 -4.63 26.02 -15.46
C VAL A 453 -4.44 26.23 -13.95
N ILE A 454 -3.82 25.27 -13.27
CA ILE A 454 -3.58 25.36 -11.82
C ILE A 454 -2.58 26.47 -11.49
N GLN A 455 -1.48 26.56 -12.25
CA GLN A 455 -0.47 27.61 -12.09
C GLN A 455 -1.09 29.00 -12.29
N ALA A 456 -1.89 29.19 -13.34
CA ALA A 456 -2.59 30.46 -13.57
C ALA A 456 -3.53 30.83 -12.40
N ARG A 457 -4.23 29.84 -11.82
CA ARG A 457 -5.09 30.06 -10.65
C ARG A 457 -4.31 30.40 -9.38
N LEU A 458 -3.20 29.72 -9.12
CA LEU A 458 -2.38 29.90 -7.91
C LEU A 458 -1.45 31.13 -8.01
N ASN A 459 -1.18 31.60 -9.22
CA ASN A 459 -0.33 32.74 -9.51
C ASN A 459 -1.00 33.69 -10.53
N PRO A 460 -2.07 34.41 -10.13
CA PRO A 460 -2.84 35.26 -11.03
C PRO A 460 -2.04 36.44 -11.59
N THR A 461 -0.93 36.81 -10.94
CA THR A 461 -0.03 37.88 -11.41
C THR A 461 0.83 37.47 -12.60
N GLY A 462 0.97 36.16 -12.86
CA GLY A 462 1.91 35.64 -13.85
C GLY A 462 3.39 35.87 -13.50
N SER A 463 3.72 36.23 -12.26
CA SER A 463 5.10 36.45 -11.82
C SER A 463 5.90 35.15 -11.92
N LEU A 464 7.11 35.19 -12.47
CA LEU A 464 7.98 34.02 -12.55
C LEU A 464 8.31 33.43 -11.16
N LYS A 465 8.37 34.28 -10.12
CA LYS A 465 8.57 33.84 -8.73
C LYS A 465 7.36 33.09 -8.15
N GLY A 466 6.19 33.24 -8.75
CA GLY A 466 4.96 32.58 -8.32
C GLY A 466 4.73 31.22 -9.01
N ILE A 467 5.57 30.81 -9.95
CA ILE A 467 5.46 29.49 -10.59
C ILE A 467 5.90 28.44 -9.58
N LEU A 468 4.99 27.53 -9.23
CA LEU A 468 5.29 26.48 -8.27
C LEU A 468 6.08 25.34 -8.92
N PRO A 469 7.07 24.76 -8.23
CA PRO A 469 7.74 23.54 -8.68
C PRO A 469 6.74 22.38 -8.77
N VAL A 470 6.98 21.45 -9.71
CA VAL A 470 6.10 20.31 -9.98
C VAL A 470 6.86 19.01 -9.71
N PHE A 471 6.32 18.18 -8.81
CA PHE A 471 6.83 16.85 -8.51
C PHE A 471 5.92 15.75 -9.06
N VAL A 472 6.50 14.72 -9.66
CA VAL A 472 5.76 13.61 -10.29
C VAL A 472 6.02 12.30 -9.54
N ALA A 473 5.00 11.80 -8.86
CA ALA A 473 4.93 10.43 -8.34
C ALA A 473 4.49 9.49 -9.49
N THR A 474 5.35 8.55 -9.88
CA THR A 474 5.07 7.65 -11.00
C THR A 474 5.77 6.30 -10.86
N ASN A 475 5.18 5.26 -11.45
CA ASN A 475 5.81 3.97 -11.67
C ASN A 475 6.29 3.78 -13.12
N GLU A 476 6.39 4.85 -13.91
CA GLU A 476 7.00 4.84 -15.23
C GLU A 476 8.51 4.61 -15.14
N ARG A 477 9.07 3.81 -16.05
CA ARG A 477 10.50 3.49 -16.10
C ARG A 477 11.12 3.76 -17.47
N ARG A 478 10.30 4.08 -18.46
CA ARG A 478 10.74 4.34 -19.83
C ARG A 478 11.43 5.71 -19.92
N PRO A 479 12.71 5.76 -20.34
CA PRO A 479 13.46 7.02 -20.38
C PRO A 479 12.82 8.10 -21.25
N GLU A 480 12.15 7.71 -22.35
CA GLU A 480 11.49 8.66 -23.25
C GLU A 480 10.32 9.39 -22.59
N GLU A 481 9.58 8.74 -21.69
CA GLU A 481 8.49 9.37 -20.94
C GLU A 481 9.03 10.19 -19.77
N LEU A 482 10.02 9.69 -19.03
CA LEU A 482 10.67 10.45 -17.95
C LEU A 482 11.32 11.73 -18.48
N LYS A 483 11.90 11.66 -19.68
CA LYS A 483 12.45 12.84 -20.37
C LYS A 483 11.37 13.90 -20.64
N LYS A 484 10.12 13.52 -20.94
CA LYS A 484 9.04 14.50 -21.15
C LYS A 484 8.76 15.30 -19.87
N PHE A 485 8.79 14.68 -18.69
CA PHE A 485 8.67 15.41 -17.43
C PHE A 485 9.81 16.42 -17.26
N ALA A 486 11.05 15.98 -17.52
CA ALA A 486 12.22 16.85 -17.43
C ALA A 486 12.18 18.00 -18.46
N ASP A 487 11.72 17.75 -19.68
CA ASP A 487 11.57 18.75 -20.74
C ASP A 487 10.54 19.84 -20.37
N LEU A 488 9.57 19.50 -19.50
CA LEU A 488 8.60 20.43 -18.92
C LEU A 488 9.12 21.14 -17.64
N GLY A 489 10.35 20.83 -17.22
CA GLY A 489 10.94 21.36 -15.99
C GLY A 489 10.39 20.71 -14.71
N TRP A 490 9.73 19.56 -14.83
CA TRP A 490 9.20 18.82 -13.68
C TRP A 490 10.22 17.82 -13.16
N SER A 491 10.17 17.54 -11.86
CA SER A 491 11.02 16.54 -11.21
C SER A 491 10.18 15.33 -10.84
N TYR A 492 10.50 14.15 -11.37
CA TYR A 492 9.88 12.94 -10.85
C TYR A 492 10.58 12.50 -9.56
N LEU A 493 9.85 11.79 -8.69
CA LEU A 493 10.39 11.25 -7.44
C LEU A 493 11.21 9.99 -7.77
N ASP A 494 12.52 10.18 -7.96
CA ASP A 494 13.45 9.08 -8.20
C ASP A 494 13.81 8.39 -6.88
N HIS A 495 13.00 7.38 -6.55
CA HIS A 495 13.14 6.58 -5.33
C HIS A 495 14.48 5.85 -5.19
N ASP A 496 15.13 5.53 -6.30
CA ASP A 496 16.44 4.89 -6.29
C ASP A 496 17.51 5.90 -5.87
N LEU A 497 17.45 7.14 -6.38
CA LEU A 497 18.33 8.24 -5.95
C LEU A 497 18.03 8.73 -4.52
N MET A 498 16.76 8.66 -4.10
CA MET A 498 16.33 9.04 -2.75
C MET A 498 16.71 7.97 -1.70
N GLY A 499 17.05 6.75 -2.11
CA GLY A 499 17.31 5.64 -1.19
C GLY A 499 16.09 5.28 -0.33
N THR A 500 14.87 5.51 -0.85
CA THR A 500 13.63 5.32 -0.07
C THR A 500 13.43 3.88 0.35
N ALA A 501 13.70 2.93 -0.55
CA ALA A 501 13.56 1.50 -0.23
C ALA A 501 14.58 1.04 0.82
N ASP A 502 15.79 1.58 0.80
CA ASP A 502 16.84 1.18 1.73
C ASP A 502 16.56 1.69 3.16
N GLN A 503 16.07 2.92 3.28
CA GLN A 503 15.79 3.53 4.59
C GLN A 503 14.42 3.11 5.14
N LEU A 504 13.38 3.19 4.31
CA LEU A 504 11.99 3.01 4.75
C LEU A 504 11.46 1.60 4.41
N GLY A 505 12.24 0.76 3.74
CA GLY A 505 11.86 -0.56 3.26
C GLY A 505 11.01 -0.52 1.99
N VAL A 506 10.58 -1.69 1.52
CA VAL A 506 10.02 -1.87 0.16
C VAL A 506 8.74 -1.10 -0.13
N PHE A 507 7.95 -0.76 0.89
CA PHE A 507 6.75 0.08 0.75
C PHE A 507 7.04 1.58 0.90
N GLY A 508 8.25 1.93 1.36
CA GLY A 508 8.76 3.29 1.52
C GLY A 508 8.49 4.19 0.31
N PRO A 509 8.86 3.80 -0.93
CA PRO A 509 8.58 4.59 -2.12
C PRO A 509 7.12 5.05 -2.26
N MET A 510 6.17 4.12 -2.08
CA MET A 510 4.74 4.42 -2.21
C MET A 510 4.22 5.26 -1.05
N MET A 511 4.78 5.12 0.15
CA MET A 511 4.39 5.92 1.31
C MET A 511 4.92 7.35 1.19
N VAL A 512 6.15 7.52 0.71
CA VAL A 512 6.72 8.83 0.37
C VAL A 512 5.87 9.54 -0.68
N ASP A 513 5.49 8.86 -1.77
CA ASP A 513 4.59 9.43 -2.78
C ASP A 513 3.27 9.93 -2.16
N GLN A 514 2.70 9.19 -1.19
CA GLN A 514 1.47 9.60 -0.50
C GLN A 514 1.67 10.85 0.36
N VAL A 515 2.82 11.01 1.01
CA VAL A 515 3.17 12.22 1.79
C VAL A 515 3.30 13.42 0.85
N PHE A 516 4.04 13.28 -0.26
CA PHE A 516 4.15 14.33 -1.27
C PHE A 516 2.78 14.77 -1.78
N MET A 517 1.90 13.83 -2.11
CA MET A 517 0.56 14.13 -2.58
C MET A 517 -0.33 14.76 -1.52
N ALA A 518 -0.19 14.38 -0.24
CA ALA A 518 -1.00 14.92 0.83
C ALA A 518 -0.70 16.40 1.10
N HIS A 519 0.59 16.78 1.13
CA HIS A 519 1.01 18.13 1.52
C HIS A 519 1.09 19.14 0.38
N ALA A 520 1.03 18.69 -0.88
CA ALA A 520 1.13 19.56 -2.05
C ALA A 520 0.11 20.72 -2.03
N GLN A 521 0.49 21.89 -2.55
CA GLN A 521 -0.41 23.04 -2.69
C GLN A 521 -1.56 22.76 -3.66
N ALA A 522 -1.32 21.90 -4.65
CA ALA A 522 -2.33 21.29 -5.49
C ALA A 522 -1.90 19.87 -5.87
N LEU A 523 -2.88 19.00 -6.10
CA LEU A 523 -2.67 17.62 -6.55
C LEU A 523 -3.42 17.39 -7.86
N VAL A 524 -2.70 16.90 -8.87
CA VAL A 524 -3.29 16.35 -10.10
C VAL A 524 -3.12 14.84 -10.11
N GLY A 525 -4.17 14.11 -10.40
CA GLY A 525 -4.04 12.66 -10.49
C GLY A 525 -5.21 11.99 -11.18
N ILE A 526 -5.14 10.68 -11.20
CA ILE A 526 -5.96 9.84 -12.08
C ILE A 526 -7.22 9.40 -11.35
N GLN A 527 -8.39 9.66 -11.95
CA GLN A 527 -9.70 9.34 -11.36
C GLN A 527 -9.87 7.86 -11.02
N MET A 528 -9.36 6.97 -11.89
CA MET A 528 -9.52 5.52 -11.73
C MET A 528 -8.53 4.87 -10.76
N SER A 529 -7.57 5.62 -10.23
CA SER A 529 -6.58 5.09 -9.29
C SER A 529 -7.03 5.30 -7.84
N THR A 530 -7.15 4.21 -7.09
CA THR A 530 -7.38 4.28 -5.63
C THR A 530 -6.24 5.00 -4.91
N PHE A 531 -5.03 4.98 -5.46
CA PHE A 531 -3.87 5.69 -4.93
C PHE A 531 -4.02 7.22 -5.01
N SER A 532 -4.48 7.74 -6.16
CA SER A 532 -4.79 9.17 -6.27
C SER A 532 -5.94 9.57 -5.35
N ARG A 533 -6.96 8.71 -5.23
CA ARG A 533 -8.14 8.97 -4.40
C ARG A 533 -7.80 9.12 -2.92
N VAL A 534 -6.87 8.33 -2.38
CA VAL A 534 -6.38 8.50 -1.00
C VAL A 534 -5.70 9.86 -0.84
N GLY A 535 -4.82 10.24 -1.77
CA GLY A 535 -4.21 11.57 -1.79
C GLY A 535 -5.25 12.70 -1.85
N ALA A 536 -6.29 12.54 -2.66
CA ALA A 536 -7.40 13.48 -2.78
C ALA A 536 -8.15 13.69 -1.46
N LEU A 537 -8.41 12.60 -0.74
CA LEU A 537 -9.13 12.64 0.52
C LEU A 537 -8.29 13.30 1.62
N ARG A 538 -6.97 13.08 1.64
CA ARG A 538 -6.04 13.80 2.52
C ARG A 538 -6.00 15.30 2.21
N GLN A 539 -5.88 15.67 0.93
CA GLN A 539 -5.95 17.07 0.50
C GLN A 539 -7.23 17.75 1.02
N ARG A 540 -8.37 17.07 0.88
CA ARG A 540 -9.68 17.56 1.33
C ARG A 540 -9.71 17.75 2.84
N ASP A 541 -9.35 16.73 3.61
CA ASP A 541 -9.65 16.73 5.05
C ASP A 541 -8.54 17.33 5.89
N TRP A 542 -7.28 17.24 5.46
CA TRP A 542 -6.13 17.79 6.20
C TRP A 542 -5.84 19.24 5.83
N HIS A 543 -6.15 19.64 4.59
CA HIS A 543 -5.78 20.97 4.09
C HIS A 543 -6.95 21.76 3.49
N ASN A 544 -8.17 21.22 3.48
CA ASN A 544 -9.34 21.84 2.85
C ASN A 544 -9.10 22.18 1.36
N ARG A 545 -8.34 21.33 0.66
CA ARG A 545 -7.99 21.49 -0.76
C ARG A 545 -8.72 20.47 -1.62
N LYS A 546 -9.16 20.90 -2.80
CA LYS A 546 -9.75 20.01 -3.81
C LYS A 546 -8.65 19.50 -4.74
N MET A 547 -8.62 18.19 -4.96
CA MET A 547 -7.80 17.59 -5.99
C MET A 547 -8.37 17.85 -7.39
N GLU A 548 -7.47 18.02 -8.36
CA GLU A 548 -7.80 18.08 -9.78
C GLU A 548 -7.67 16.68 -10.41
N TYR A 549 -8.78 16.11 -10.86
CA TYR A 549 -8.77 14.83 -11.57
C TYR A 549 -8.59 15.05 -13.07
N LEU A 550 -7.85 14.14 -13.69
CA LEU A 550 -7.89 13.90 -15.13
C LEU A 550 -8.89 12.82 -15.49
#